data_AF-W0DDY9-F1
#
_entry.id   AF-W0DDY9-F1
#
_cell.length_a   1.000
_cell.length_b   1.000
_cell.length_c   1.000
_cell.angle_alpha   90.00
_cell.angle_beta   90.00
_cell.angle_gamma   90.00
#
_symmetry.space_group_name_H-M   'P 1'
#
loop_
_entity.id
_entity.type
_entity.pdbx_description
1 polymer ?
#
loop_
_entity_poly.entity_id
_entity_poly.type
_entity_poly.pdbx_seq_one_letter_code
_entity_poly.pdbx_strand_id
1 'polypeptide(L)' 'MTREEVIQKLLQEDKEFRYHYEKHQELDKQIDKLEKHHPMTHDLKMELEKLKKERLYHKDMMELKIQEFLNSQKV' A
#
# COMPACT_ATOMS: atom_id res chain seq x y z
N MET A 1 0.68 13.43 18.65
CA MET A 1 1.20 12.91 17.37
C MET A 1 0.13 13.06 16.32
N THR A 2 0.47 13.70 15.21
CA THR A 2 -0.37 13.66 14.01
C THR A 2 -0.18 12.32 13.28
N ARG A 3 -1.14 11.95 12.43
CA ARG A 3 -1.06 10.72 11.62
C ARG A 3 0.20 10.68 10.75
N GLU A 4 0.61 11.83 10.23
CA GLU A 4 1.81 11.98 9.41
C GLU A 4 3.10 11.69 10.20
N GLU A 5 3.20 12.15 11.45
CA GLU A 5 4.35 11.82 12.31
C GLU A 5 4.45 10.32 12.59
N VAL A 6 3.30 9.66 12.81
CA VAL A 6 3.26 8.20 13.02
C VAL A 6 3.71 7.46 11.78
N ILE A 7 3.27 7.89 10.59
CA ILE A 7 3.71 7.30 9.32
C ILE A 7 5.22 7.48 9.14
N GLN A 8 5.77 8.67 9.40
CA GLN A 8 7.21 8.92 9.30
C GLN A 8 8.01 8.04 10.27
N LYS A 9 7.54 7.90 11.52
CA LYS A 9 8.15 6.99 12.49
C LYS A 9 8.07 5.54 12.04
N LEU A 10 6.91 5.06 11.63
CA LEU A 10 6.74 3.69 11.14
C LEU A 10 7.59 3.41 9.89
N LEU A 11 7.79 4.38 9.00
CA LEU A 11 8.70 4.23 7.86
C LEU A 11 10.18 4.07 8.28
N GLN A 12 10.57 4.64 9.43
CA GLN A 12 11.93 4.56 9.94
C GLN A 12 12.14 3.36 10.87
N GLU A 13 11.18 3.08 11.74
CA GLU A 13 11.26 2.07 12.79
C GLU A 13 10.73 0.70 12.33
N ASP A 14 9.69 0.67 11.49
CA ASP A 14 9.03 -0.56 11.02
C ASP A 14 9.37 -0.86 9.55
N LYS A 15 10.25 -1.84 9.36
CA LYS A 15 10.68 -2.30 8.04
C LYS A 15 9.53 -2.95 7.24
N GLU A 16 8.55 -3.55 7.89
CA GLU A 16 7.37 -4.13 7.23
C GLU A 16 6.47 -3.03 6.70
N PHE A 17 6.24 -1.97 7.50
CA PHE A 17 5.47 -0.81 7.08
C PHE A 17 6.10 -0.15 5.85
N ARG A 18 7.42 0.03 5.88
CA ARG A 18 8.19 0.54 4.73
C ARG A 18 8.04 -0.36 3.51
N TYR A 19 8.14 -1.68 3.68
CA TYR A 19 7.95 -2.62 2.58
C TYR A 19 6.55 -2.51 1.95
N HIS A 20 5.49 -2.43 2.78
CA HIS A 20 4.13 -2.25 2.29
C HIS A 20 3.92 -0.91 1.59
N TYR A 21 4.56 0.15 2.07
CA TYR A 21 4.52 1.47 1.45
C TYR A 21 5.19 1.46 0.06
N GLU A 22 6.39 0.89 -0.04
CA GLU A 22 7.11 0.75 -1.31
C GLU A 22 6.34 -0.15 -2.28
N LYS A 23 5.78 -1.26 -1.80
CA LYS A 23 4.93 -2.16 -2.62
C LYS A 23 3.66 -1.49 -3.09
N HIS A 24 2.99 -0.71 -2.25
CA HIS A 24 1.82 0.05 -2.65
C HIS A 24 2.16 1.01 -3.80
N GLN A 25 3.27 1.74 -3.72
CA GLN A 25 3.71 2.63 -4.81
C GLN A 25 4.11 1.87 -6.09
N GLU A 26 4.76 0.72 -5.94
CA GLU A 26 5.13 -0.13 -7.07
C GLU A 26 3.88 -0.67 -7.80
N LEU A 27 2.89 -1.16 -7.04
CA LEU A 27 1.62 -1.63 -7.58
C LEU A 27 0.85 -0.50 -8.26
N ASP A 28 0.84 0.70 -7.70
CA ASP A 28 0.19 1.86 -8.30
C ASP A 28 0.78 2.20 -9.68
N LYS A 29 2.12 2.17 -9.80
CA LYS A 29 2.81 2.33 -11.09
C LYS A 29 2.50 1.22 -12.08
N GLN A 30 2.38 -0.03 -11.61
CA GLN A 30 2.02 -1.15 -12.47
C GLN A 30 0.58 -1.02 -12.98
N ILE A 31 -0.36 -0.65 -12.09
CA ILE A 31 -1.76 -0.37 -12.45
C ILE A 31 -1.83 0.75 -13.48
N ASP A 32 -1.15 1.88 -13.25
CA ASP A 32 -1.16 3.02 -14.19
C ASP A 32 -0.59 2.64 -15.57
N LYS A 33 0.49 1.85 -15.61
CA LYS A 33 1.05 1.34 -16.87
C LYS A 33 0.07 0.43 -17.61
N LEU A 34 -0.60 -0.46 -16.89
CA LEU A 34 -1.59 -1.39 -17.43
C LEU A 34 -2.85 -0.66 -17.89
N GLU A 35 -3.33 0.34 -17.16
CA GLU A 35 -4.48 1.18 -17.56
C GLU A 35 -4.18 2.02 -18.80
N LYS A 36 -2.93 2.45 -18.99
CA LYS A 36 -2.49 3.17 -20.19
C LYS A 36 -2.23 2.26 -21.39
N HIS A 37 -2.10 0.95 -21.20
CA HIS A 37 -1.78 0.03 -22.27
C HIS A 37 -3.03 -0.37 -23.06
N HIS A 38 -3.17 0.15 -24.28
CA HIS A 38 -4.19 -0.27 -25.24
C HIS A 38 -3.54 -1.10 -26.37
N PRO A 39 -4.12 -2.26 -26.75
CA PRO A 39 -5.43 -2.79 -26.35
C PRO A 39 -5.42 -3.56 -25.03
N MET A 40 -6.44 -3.30 -24.20
CA MET A 40 -6.67 -3.98 -22.91
C MET A 40 -7.37 -5.34 -23.16
N THR A 41 -6.59 -6.41 -23.23
CA THR A 41 -7.10 -7.79 -23.35
C THR A 41 -7.76 -8.27 -22.04
N HIS A 42 -8.53 -9.36 -22.09
CA HIS A 42 -9.22 -9.91 -20.91
C HIS A 42 -8.23 -10.33 -19.81
N ASP A 43 -7.09 -10.91 -20.18
CA ASP A 43 -5.99 -11.24 -19.26
C ASP A 43 -5.46 -9.99 -18.54
N LEU A 44 -5.20 -8.90 -19.27
CA LEU A 44 -4.71 -7.65 -18.67
C LEU A 44 -5.72 -7.05 -17.69
N LYS A 45 -7.03 -7.20 -17.94
CA LYS A 45 -8.07 -6.78 -16.98
C LYS A 45 -8.03 -7.62 -15.70
N MET A 46 -7.87 -8.93 -15.81
CA MET A 46 -7.73 -9.81 -14.64
C MET A 46 -6.47 -9.48 -13.84
N GLU A 47 -5.34 -9.23 -14.51
CA GLU A 47 -4.11 -8.78 -13.84
C GLU A 47 -4.31 -7.43 -13.15
N LEU A 48 -4.94 -6.47 -13.81
CA LEU A 48 -5.25 -5.18 -13.22
C LEU A 48 -6.10 -5.31 -11.95
N GLU A 49 -7.14 -6.15 -11.98
CA GLU A 49 -7.96 -6.40 -10.80
C GLU A 49 -7.19 -7.08 -9.66
N LYS A 50 -6.30 -8.02 -9.97
CA LYS A 50 -5.41 -8.64 -8.97
C LYS A 50 -4.50 -7.59 -8.33
N LEU A 51 -3.85 -6.77 -9.14
CA LEU A 51 -2.97 -5.70 -8.65
C LEU A 51 -3.73 -4.67 -7.81
N LYS A 52 -4.97 -4.31 -8.20
CA LYS A 52 -5.83 -3.42 -7.41
C LYS A 52 -6.19 -4.04 -6.04
N LYS A 53 -6.44 -5.35 -5.98
CA LYS A 53 -6.67 -6.07 -4.71
C LYS A 53 -5.42 -6.12 -3.85
N GLU A 54 -4.26 -6.42 -4.43
CA GLU A 54 -2.99 -6.41 -3.70
C GLU A 54 -2.65 -5.02 -3.16
N ARG A 55 -2.90 -3.96 -3.95
CA ARG A 55 -2.73 -2.57 -3.51
C ARG A 55 -3.61 -2.27 -2.30
N LEU A 56 -4.87 -2.71 -2.33
CA LEU A 56 -5.79 -2.55 -1.22
C LEU A 56 -5.29 -3.29 0.03
N TYR A 57 -4.84 -4.54 -0.12
CA TYR A 57 -4.26 -5.31 0.98
C TYR A 57 -3.08 -4.59 1.65
N HIS A 58 -2.13 -4.05 0.86
CA HIS A 58 -1.02 -3.29 1.43
C HIS A 58 -1.47 -2.01 2.13
N LYS A 59 -2.51 -1.35 1.61
CA LYS A 59 -3.13 -0.20 2.28
C LYS A 59 -3.74 -0.58 3.63
N ASP A 60 -4.51 -1.68 3.69
CA ASP A 60 -5.10 -2.18 4.93
C ASP A 60 -4.01 -2.55 5.96
N MET A 61 -2.94 -3.22 5.53
CA MET A 61 -1.80 -3.55 6.40
C MET A 61 -1.11 -2.29 6.95
N MET A 62 -0.93 -1.25 6.12
CA MET A 62 -0.41 0.03 6.59
C MET A 62 -1.35 0.68 7.61
N GLU A 63 -2.67 0.70 7.38
CA GLU A 63 -3.62 1.26 8.34
C GLU A 63 -3.63 0.48 9.66
N LEU A 64 -3.55 -0.85 9.62
CA LEU A 64 -3.41 -1.70 10.80
C LEU A 64 -2.19 -1.31 11.62
N LYS A 65 -1.01 -1.26 11.01
CA LYS A 65 0.24 -0.87 11.70
C LYS A 65 0.17 0.53 12.31
N ILE A 66 -0.46 1.48 11.61
CA ILE A 66 -0.69 2.84 12.14
C ILE A 66 -1.60 2.78 13.38
N GLN A 67 -2.69 2.02 13.31
CA GLN A 67 -3.60 1.86 14.44
C GLN A 67 -2.95 1.13 15.62
N GLU A 68 -2.19 0.08 15.37
CA GLU A 68 -1.43 -0.65 16.40
C GLU A 68 -0.44 0.26 17.10
N PHE A 69 0.32 1.06 16.34
CA PHE A 69 1.26 2.03 16.91
C PHE A 69 0.55 3.09 17.75
N LEU A 70 -0.56 3.64 17.26
CA LEU A 70 -1.36 4.62 17.99
C LEU A 70 -1.98 4.04 19.27
N ASN A 71 -2.41 2.78 19.25
CA ASN A 71 -2.96 2.09 20.41
C ASN A 71 -1.86 1.73 21.42
N SER A 72 -0.68 1.30 20.96
CA SER A 72 0.44 0.99 21.84
C SER A 72 1.02 2.21 22.56
N GLN A 73 0.88 3.42 21.98
CA GLN A 73 1.28 4.68 22.61
C GLN A 73 0.26 5.21 23.65
N LYS A 74 -0.95 4.60 23.73
CA LYS A 74 -2.01 5.01 24.67
C LYS A 74 -2.00 4.24 26.00
N VAL A 75 -1.16 3.20 26.11
CA VAL A 75 -0.96 2.38 27.32
C VAL A 75 0.30 2.85 28.04
#